data_AF-A0A0C4YHX7-F1
#
_entry.id   AF-A0A0C4YHX7-F1
#
_cell.length_a   1.000
_cell.length_b   1.000
_cell.length_c   1.000
_cell.angle_alpha   90.00
_cell.angle_beta   90.00
_cell.angle_gamma   90.00
#
_symmetry.space_group_name_H-M   'P 1'
#
loop_
_entity.id
_entity.type
_entity.pdbx_description
1 polymer ?
#
loop_
_entity_poly.entity_id
_entity_poly.type
_entity_poly.pdbx_seq_one_letter_code
_entity_poly.pdbx_strand_id
1 'polypeptide(L)'
;MWRAFSCAFNNNYWPAAYFVDARGNIRHHQFGEGDYANSERVMQTLLAEAGRPSTSPDVVVPDGQGAQAAPDLRNARSGETYVGYTQASNFVSPGGLRHDASRAYAVGDLQLNEWGLKGEWTVGAERATLDRADGSIAYRFHARDLHLVLGPAADGRAVRFLVTVDGKPPGDSHGADTDAAGNGAVTQTRLYQLVRQAGKVGEHTFEIRFLDPGAHAYAFTFG
;
A
#
# COMPACT_ATOMS: atom_id res chain seq x y z
N MET A 1 9.88 17.02 11.85
CA MET A 1 11.23 16.68 11.36
C MET A 1 11.22 16.15 9.92
N TRP A 2 10.27 15.28 9.54
CA TRP A 2 10.11 14.79 8.15
C TRP A 2 9.83 15.86 7.08
N ARG A 3 9.00 16.88 7.36
CA ARG A 3 8.67 17.95 6.40
C ARG A 3 9.85 18.87 6.05
N ALA A 4 10.76 19.13 6.99
CA ALA A 4 11.90 20.01 6.79
C ALA A 4 12.95 19.41 5.83
N PHE A 5 13.13 18.09 5.88
CA PHE A 5 14.03 17.37 4.97
C PHE A 5 13.45 17.27 3.55
N SER A 6 12.15 17.00 3.40
CA SER A 6 11.50 16.86 2.07
C SER A 6 11.53 18.15 1.24
N CYS A 7 11.30 19.31 1.89
CA CYS A 7 11.35 20.61 1.21
C CYS A 7 12.78 21.02 0.81
N ALA A 8 13.79 20.63 1.58
CA ALA A 8 15.19 20.95 1.28
C ALA A 8 15.73 20.22 0.03
N PHE A 9 15.14 19.07 -0.32
CA PHE A 9 15.52 18.26 -1.49
C PHE A 9 14.53 18.35 -2.65
N ASN A 10 13.49 19.19 -2.53
CA ASN A 10 12.38 19.28 -3.50
C ASN A 10 11.82 17.88 -3.88
N ASN A 11 11.71 17.00 -2.90
CA ASN A 11 11.32 15.62 -3.11
C ASN A 11 9.79 15.46 -3.05
N ASN A 12 9.19 14.93 -4.12
CA ASN A 12 7.76 14.62 -4.23
C ASN A 12 7.49 13.10 -4.35
N TYR A 13 8.51 12.26 -4.18
CA TYR A 13 8.43 10.83 -4.44
C TYR A 13 8.80 9.99 -3.21
N TRP A 14 8.12 8.86 -3.04
CA TRP A 14 8.44 7.84 -2.05
C TRP A 14 8.50 6.45 -2.70
N PRO A 15 9.54 5.64 -2.43
CA PRO A 15 10.79 6.02 -1.78
C PRO A 15 11.64 6.93 -2.66
N ALA A 16 12.56 7.67 -2.05
CA ALA A 16 13.59 8.42 -2.76
C ALA A 16 14.92 8.24 -2.04
N ALA A 17 15.98 7.92 -2.78
CA ALA A 17 17.33 7.79 -2.28
C ALA A 17 18.23 8.84 -2.93
N TYR A 18 19.04 9.53 -2.13
CA TYR A 18 20.06 10.47 -2.61
C TYR A 18 21.43 9.94 -2.17
N PHE A 19 22.33 9.74 -3.14
CA PHE A 19 23.68 9.23 -2.89
C PHE A 19 24.65 10.39 -2.86
N VAL A 20 25.38 10.52 -1.75
CA VAL A 20 26.26 11.65 -1.45
C VAL A 20 27.70 11.16 -1.36
N ASP A 21 28.63 11.87 -1.99
CA ASP A 21 30.06 11.56 -1.91
C ASP A 21 30.70 12.00 -0.58
N ALA A 22 31.95 11.60 -0.35
CA ALA A 22 32.70 11.95 0.86
C ALA A 22 32.95 13.47 1.03
N ARG A 23 32.68 14.27 -0.01
CA ARG A 23 32.80 15.74 0.02
C ARG A 23 31.44 16.43 0.22
N GLY A 24 30.36 15.67 0.38
CA GLY A 24 29.02 16.20 0.64
C GLY A 24 28.23 16.56 -0.63
N ASN A 25 28.70 16.19 -1.83
CA ASN A 25 27.96 16.47 -3.07
C ASN A 25 27.02 15.32 -3.41
N ILE A 26 25.80 15.65 -3.85
CA ILE A 26 24.86 14.66 -4.38
C ILE A 26 25.37 14.21 -5.75
N ARG A 27 25.63 12.91 -5.90
CA ARG A 27 26.16 12.31 -7.14
C ARG A 27 25.13 11.49 -7.89
N HIS A 28 24.08 11.05 -7.20
CA HIS A 28 22.97 10.32 -7.80
C HIS A 28 21.70 10.50 -6.97
N HIS A 29 20.55 10.36 -7.62
CA HIS A 29 19.25 10.28 -6.96
C HIS A 29 18.43 9.19 -7.64
N GLN A 30 17.73 8.39 -6.85
CA GLN A 30 16.78 7.38 -7.28
C GLN A 30 15.41 7.74 -6.73
N PHE A 31 14.43 7.90 -7.62
CA PHE A 31 13.04 8.15 -7.26
C PHE A 31 12.19 6.93 -7.57
N GLY A 32 11.32 6.55 -6.64
CA GLY A 32 10.51 5.34 -6.74
C GLY A 32 11.30 4.07 -6.39
N GLU A 33 10.55 3.01 -6.11
CA GLU A 33 11.08 1.71 -5.69
C GLU A 33 11.70 0.98 -6.88
N GLY A 34 12.93 0.47 -6.74
CA GLY A 34 13.66 -0.24 -7.79
C GLY A 34 15.08 0.26 -8.03
N ASP A 35 15.68 -0.16 -9.15
CA ASP A 35 17.05 0.14 -9.59
C ASP A 35 18.16 -0.09 -8.53
N TYR A 36 17.95 -1.09 -7.66
CA TYR A 36 18.90 -1.42 -6.60
C TYR A 36 20.29 -1.78 -7.12
N ALA A 37 20.38 -2.42 -8.29
CA ALA A 37 21.66 -2.81 -8.87
C ALA A 37 22.49 -1.60 -9.34
N ASN A 38 21.83 -0.55 -9.84
CA ASN A 38 22.51 0.69 -10.20
C ASN A 38 22.85 1.52 -8.95
N SER A 39 21.92 1.59 -7.99
CA SER A 39 22.13 2.20 -6.68
C SER A 39 23.36 1.60 -5.96
N GLU A 40 23.50 0.27 -5.99
CA GLU A 40 24.65 -0.45 -5.42
C GLU A 40 25.95 -0.12 -6.17
N ARG A 41 25.94 -0.09 -7.51
CA ARG A 41 27.13 0.32 -8.30
C ARG A 41 27.55 1.77 -8.01
N VAL A 42 26.58 2.66 -7.79
CA VAL A 42 26.87 4.03 -7.37
C VAL A 42 27.51 4.03 -5.99
N MET A 43 26.96 3.28 -5.02
CA MET A 43 27.57 3.15 -3.69
C MET A 43 29.00 2.61 -3.76
N GLN A 44 29.26 1.57 -4.56
CA GLN A 44 30.59 1.01 -4.76
C GLN A 44 31.57 2.02 -5.37
N THR A 45 31.11 2.80 -6.35
CA THR A 45 31.90 3.89 -6.95
C THR A 45 32.27 4.95 -5.91
N LEU A 46 31.30 5.40 -5.11
CA LEU A 46 31.52 6.41 -4.08
C LEU A 46 32.47 5.93 -2.97
N LEU A 47 32.36 4.65 -2.58
CA LEU A 47 33.26 4.02 -1.61
C LEU A 47 34.69 3.90 -2.15
N ALA A 48 34.85 3.56 -3.43
CA ALA A 48 36.15 3.54 -4.09
C ALA A 48 36.78 4.94 -4.17
N GLU A 49 36.00 5.97 -4.55
CA GLU A 49 36.43 7.38 -4.57
C GLU A 49 36.86 7.87 -3.15
N ALA A 50 36.24 7.34 -2.10
CA ALA A 50 36.57 7.64 -0.71
C ALA A 50 37.78 6.85 -0.16
N GLY A 51 38.46 6.05 -0.99
CA GLY A 51 39.61 5.23 -0.58
C GLY A 51 39.24 4.01 0.26
N ARG A 52 37.97 3.58 0.24
CA ARG A 52 37.46 2.38 0.92
C ARG A 52 36.79 1.44 -0.09
N PRO A 53 37.54 0.87 -1.05
CA PRO A 53 36.96 0.01 -2.06
C PRO A 53 36.21 -1.17 -1.41
N SER A 54 35.03 -1.48 -1.92
CA SER A 54 34.27 -2.67 -1.51
C SER A 54 35.11 -3.92 -1.74
N THR A 55 35.06 -4.87 -0.79
CA THR A 55 35.79 -6.14 -0.86
C THR A 55 35.16 -7.15 -1.83
N SER A 56 33.98 -6.85 -2.38
CA SER A 56 33.33 -7.66 -3.43
C SER A 56 32.80 -6.76 -4.56
N PRO A 57 33.03 -7.11 -5.84
CA PRO A 57 32.45 -6.44 -7.01
C PRO A 57 30.99 -6.86 -7.27
N ASP A 58 30.48 -7.85 -6.54
CA ASP A 58 29.12 -8.35 -6.76
C ASP A 58 28.09 -7.41 -6.12
N VAL A 59 27.04 -7.13 -6.89
CA VAL A 59 25.87 -6.39 -6.40
C VAL A 59 25.18 -7.24 -5.34
N VAL A 60 25.04 -6.70 -4.13
CA VAL A 60 24.20 -7.33 -3.11
C VAL A 60 22.76 -7.24 -3.59
N VAL A 61 22.14 -8.38 -3.89
CA VAL A 61 20.70 -8.47 -4.15
C VAL A 61 20.01 -8.65 -2.80
N PRO A 62 19.20 -7.70 -2.33
CA PRO A 62 18.44 -7.88 -1.10
C PRO A 62 17.47 -9.06 -1.26
N ASP A 63 17.60 -10.09 -0.43
CA ASP A 63 16.59 -11.15 -0.28
C ASP A 63 15.47 -10.65 0.65
N GLY A 64 14.71 -9.67 0.15
CA GLY A 64 13.55 -9.14 0.86
C GLY A 64 12.38 -10.11 0.77
N GLN A 65 11.91 -10.63 1.92
CA GLN A 65 10.71 -11.46 1.99
C GLN A 65 9.48 -10.63 2.43
N GLY A 66 8.28 -11.04 2.00
CA GLY A 66 7.03 -10.37 2.36
C GLY A 66 6.96 -8.91 1.87
N ALA A 67 6.74 -7.97 2.80
CA ALA A 67 6.61 -6.54 2.51
C ALA A 67 7.90 -5.86 2.05
N GLN A 68 9.06 -6.53 2.13
CA GLN A 68 10.37 -6.02 1.68
C GLN A 68 10.76 -6.53 0.29
N ALA A 69 9.94 -7.40 -0.32
CA ALA A 69 10.22 -7.92 -1.66
C ALA A 69 10.03 -6.82 -2.71
N ALA A 70 10.95 -6.73 -3.67
CA ALA A 70 10.87 -5.75 -4.75
C ALA A 70 9.52 -5.82 -5.48
N PRO A 71 8.89 -4.67 -5.81
CA PRO A 71 7.62 -4.63 -6.51
C PRO A 71 7.76 -5.13 -7.96
N ASP A 72 6.74 -5.81 -8.46
CA ASP A 72 6.60 -6.18 -9.85
C ASP A 72 6.00 -5.01 -10.66
N LEU A 73 6.84 -4.01 -10.93
CA LEU A 73 6.48 -2.80 -11.67
C LEU A 73 5.90 -3.07 -13.07
N ARG A 74 6.15 -4.25 -13.67
CA ARG A 74 5.61 -4.60 -14.98
C ARG A 74 4.11 -4.92 -14.94
N ASN A 75 3.61 -5.35 -13.78
CA ASN A 75 2.23 -5.75 -13.60
C ASN A 75 1.42 -4.81 -12.69
N ALA A 76 2.04 -3.81 -12.06
CA ALA A 76 1.36 -2.77 -11.28
C ALA A 76 0.62 -1.77 -12.18
N ARG A 77 -0.57 -2.16 -12.65
CA ARG A 77 -1.48 -1.29 -13.45
C ARG A 77 -2.45 -0.50 -12.58
N SER A 78 -2.54 -0.84 -11.31
CA SER A 78 -3.25 -0.08 -10.28
C SER A 78 -2.30 0.86 -9.56
N GLY A 79 -2.70 2.13 -9.40
CA GLY A 79 -1.93 3.16 -8.71
C GLY A 79 -2.45 3.43 -7.31
N GLU A 80 -1.70 4.21 -6.53
CA GLU A 80 -2.12 4.62 -5.19
C GLU A 80 -3.52 5.24 -5.21
N THR A 81 -4.40 4.77 -4.32
CA THR A 81 -5.80 5.24 -4.25
C THR A 81 -6.13 5.64 -2.82
N TYR A 82 -6.43 6.92 -2.61
CA TYR A 82 -6.82 7.46 -1.31
C TYR A 82 -8.31 7.28 -1.04
N VAL A 83 -8.66 6.92 0.19
CA VAL A 83 -10.04 6.66 0.62
C VAL A 83 -10.73 7.93 1.14
N GLY A 84 -9.96 8.86 1.72
CA GLY A 84 -10.48 10.14 2.21
C GLY A 84 -10.94 11.06 1.09
N TYR A 85 -12.05 11.80 1.29
CA TYR A 85 -12.71 12.54 0.22
C TYR A 85 -11.86 13.67 -0.40
N THR A 86 -10.78 14.11 0.26
CA THR A 86 -9.90 15.17 -0.29
C THR A 86 -9.11 14.69 -1.50
N GLN A 87 -8.76 13.40 -1.55
CA GLN A 87 -7.95 12.81 -2.62
C GLN A 87 -8.61 11.60 -3.29
N ALA A 88 -9.81 11.21 -2.82
CA ALA A 88 -10.54 10.10 -3.39
C ALA A 88 -10.86 10.31 -4.87
N SER A 89 -10.57 9.29 -5.66
CA SER A 89 -10.90 9.17 -7.08
C SER A 89 -11.44 7.78 -7.35
N ASN A 90 -12.14 7.61 -8.48
CA ASN A 90 -12.67 6.31 -8.93
C ASN A 90 -13.55 5.57 -7.90
N PHE A 91 -14.27 6.33 -7.06
CA PHE A 91 -15.22 5.77 -6.10
C PHE A 91 -16.56 5.44 -6.77
N VAL A 92 -17.02 4.21 -6.60
CA VAL A 92 -18.23 3.67 -7.21
C VAL A 92 -19.15 3.09 -6.14
N SER A 93 -20.15 3.87 -5.77
CA SER A 93 -21.28 3.43 -4.95
C SER A 93 -22.52 4.25 -5.31
N PRO A 94 -23.74 3.66 -5.30
CA PRO A 94 -24.95 4.40 -5.59
C PRO A 94 -25.11 5.64 -4.68
N GLY A 95 -25.33 6.80 -5.32
CA GLY A 95 -25.44 8.08 -4.62
C GLY A 95 -24.13 8.73 -4.20
N GLY A 96 -22.97 8.18 -4.61
CA GLY A 96 -21.66 8.81 -4.43
C GLY A 96 -21.16 8.89 -2.98
N LEU A 97 -20.04 9.60 -2.78
CA LEU A 97 -19.48 9.87 -1.45
C LEU A 97 -20.27 10.95 -0.73
N ARG A 98 -20.50 10.73 0.57
CA ARG A 98 -21.03 11.74 1.49
C ARG A 98 -19.96 12.11 2.52
N HIS A 99 -19.61 13.39 2.56
CA HIS A 99 -18.53 13.91 3.40
C HIS A 99 -18.99 14.05 4.87
N ASP A 100 -18.11 13.66 5.80
CA ASP A 100 -18.20 13.88 7.25
C ASP A 100 -19.50 13.44 7.91
N ALA A 101 -20.20 12.49 7.30
CA ALA A 101 -21.47 12.02 7.83
C ALA A 101 -21.70 10.55 7.53
N SER A 102 -22.11 9.82 8.56
CA SER A 102 -22.44 8.41 8.48
C SER A 102 -23.50 8.16 7.40
N ARG A 103 -23.26 7.15 6.58
CA ARG A 103 -24.14 6.71 5.50
C ARG A 103 -23.98 5.21 5.26
N ALA A 104 -25.10 4.56 4.96
CA ALA A 104 -25.10 3.20 4.42
C ALA A 104 -24.70 3.23 2.94
N TYR A 105 -23.60 2.57 2.59
CA TYR A 105 -23.11 2.41 1.23
C TYR A 105 -23.39 1.00 0.70
N ALA A 106 -23.41 0.88 -0.62
CA ALA A 106 -23.41 -0.37 -1.36
C ALA A 106 -22.40 -0.26 -2.50
N VAL A 107 -21.63 -1.32 -2.73
CA VAL A 107 -20.66 -1.38 -3.82
C VAL A 107 -21.42 -1.45 -5.16
N GLY A 108 -21.03 -0.62 -6.12
CA GLY A 108 -21.54 -0.72 -7.50
C GLY A 108 -20.72 -1.70 -8.35
N ASP A 109 -21.00 -1.73 -9.66
CA ASP A 109 -20.26 -2.59 -10.59
C ASP A 109 -18.87 -2.00 -10.89
N LEU A 110 -17.84 -2.51 -10.21
CA LEU A 110 -16.48 -1.98 -10.31
C LEU A 110 -15.79 -2.36 -11.63
N GLN A 111 -15.25 -1.37 -12.33
CA GLN A 111 -14.24 -1.53 -13.38
C GLN A 111 -12.82 -1.53 -12.78
N LEU A 112 -11.81 -1.82 -13.60
CA LEU A 112 -10.41 -1.76 -13.18
C LEU A 112 -10.06 -0.37 -12.61
N ASN A 113 -9.39 -0.37 -11.46
CA ASN A 113 -8.98 0.81 -10.68
C ASN A 113 -10.13 1.59 -10.04
N GLU A 114 -11.28 0.95 -9.88
CA GLU A 114 -12.43 1.47 -9.14
C GLU A 114 -12.64 0.72 -7.82
N TRP A 115 -13.21 1.43 -6.85
CA TRP A 115 -13.45 0.91 -5.50
C TRP A 115 -14.76 1.42 -4.92
N GLY A 116 -15.28 0.71 -3.92
CA GLY A 116 -16.55 1.05 -3.29
C GLY A 116 -16.62 0.63 -1.83
N LEU A 117 -17.60 1.18 -1.12
CA LEU A 117 -17.89 0.85 0.28
C LEU A 117 -19.22 0.09 0.38
N LYS A 118 -19.31 -0.81 1.36
CA LYS A 118 -20.55 -1.46 1.77
C LYS A 118 -20.70 -1.37 3.28
N GLY A 119 -21.93 -1.12 3.74
CA GLY A 119 -22.23 -0.95 5.17
C GLY A 119 -22.22 0.51 5.61
N GLU A 120 -22.28 0.76 6.92
CA GLU A 120 -22.32 2.12 7.46
C GLU A 120 -20.91 2.68 7.68
N TRP A 121 -20.58 3.73 6.91
CA TRP A 121 -19.28 4.39 6.95
C TRP A 121 -19.44 5.90 7.08
N THR A 122 -18.46 6.52 7.75
CA THR A 122 -18.23 7.97 7.73
C THR A 122 -16.94 8.24 6.97
N VAL A 123 -17.01 8.97 5.86
CA VAL A 123 -15.83 9.35 5.06
C VAL A 123 -15.43 10.77 5.41
N GLY A 124 -14.28 10.91 6.07
CA GLY A 124 -13.64 12.18 6.37
C GLY A 124 -12.61 12.59 5.31
N ALA A 125 -11.96 13.74 5.53
CA ALA A 125 -11.00 14.31 4.58
C ALA A 125 -9.87 13.35 4.17
N GLU A 126 -9.31 12.65 5.15
CA GLU A 126 -8.10 11.81 4.98
C GLU A 126 -8.37 10.30 5.10
N ARG A 127 -9.56 9.89 5.59
CA ARG A 127 -9.86 8.47 5.87
C ARG A 127 -11.35 8.17 5.85
N ALA A 128 -11.71 6.91 5.65
CA ALA A 128 -13.02 6.38 6.00
C ALA A 128 -12.97 5.65 7.36
N THR A 129 -14.03 5.81 8.15
CA THR A 129 -14.24 5.11 9.42
C THR A 129 -15.47 4.22 9.32
N LEU A 130 -15.33 2.97 9.73
CA LEU A 130 -16.43 2.03 9.77
C LEU A 130 -17.27 2.25 11.02
N ASP A 131 -18.55 2.59 10.85
CA ASP A 131 -19.44 2.93 11.97
C ASP A 131 -20.10 1.69 12.58
N ARG A 132 -20.29 0.62 11.78
CA ARG A 132 -20.86 -0.67 12.23
C ARG A 132 -20.07 -1.87 11.72
N ALA A 133 -20.10 -2.96 12.46
CA ALA A 133 -19.52 -4.23 12.01
C ALA A 133 -20.11 -4.68 10.65
N ASP A 134 -19.40 -5.60 9.99
CA ASP A 134 -19.74 -6.21 8.70
C ASP A 134 -19.73 -5.27 7.49
N GLY A 135 -19.22 -4.04 7.64
CA GLY A 135 -18.90 -3.20 6.49
C GLY A 135 -17.64 -3.68 5.77
N SER A 136 -17.59 -3.41 4.46
CA SER A 136 -16.48 -3.80 3.60
C SER A 136 -16.04 -2.71 2.64
N ILE A 137 -14.81 -2.86 2.15
CA ILE A 137 -14.22 -2.08 1.06
C ILE A 137 -13.89 -3.06 -0.05
N ALA A 138 -14.37 -2.77 -1.26
CA ALA A 138 -14.07 -3.55 -2.46
C ALA A 138 -13.26 -2.72 -3.44
N TYR A 139 -12.33 -3.36 -4.15
CA TYR A 139 -11.47 -2.74 -5.16
C TYR A 139 -11.23 -3.73 -6.31
N ARG A 140 -11.36 -3.30 -7.56
CA ARG A 140 -10.94 -4.12 -8.71
C ARG A 140 -9.59 -3.68 -9.24
N PHE A 141 -8.57 -4.53 -9.09
CA PHE A 141 -7.17 -4.17 -9.29
C PHE A 141 -6.44 -5.10 -10.26
N HIS A 142 -5.28 -4.66 -10.73
CA HIS A 142 -4.31 -5.47 -11.44
C HIS A 142 -2.89 -5.12 -10.95
N ALA A 143 -2.38 -5.93 -10.01
CA ALA A 143 -1.04 -5.84 -9.43
C ALA A 143 -0.70 -7.17 -8.73
N ARG A 144 0.57 -7.46 -8.49
CA ARG A 144 0.95 -8.69 -7.76
C ARG A 144 0.56 -8.55 -6.29
N ASP A 145 0.91 -7.44 -5.68
CA ASP A 145 0.63 -7.14 -4.28
C ASP A 145 -0.46 -6.08 -4.15
N LEU A 146 -1.37 -6.29 -3.19
CA LEU A 146 -2.32 -5.27 -2.75
C LEU A 146 -2.09 -5.01 -1.26
N HIS A 147 -1.88 -3.74 -0.96
CA HIS A 147 -1.74 -3.25 0.40
C HIS A 147 -2.82 -2.22 0.72
N LEU A 148 -3.16 -2.11 2.01
CA LEU A 148 -4.07 -1.09 2.52
C LEU A 148 -3.49 -0.51 3.81
N VAL A 149 -3.42 0.81 3.89
CA VAL A 149 -3.11 1.50 5.14
C VAL A 149 -4.37 1.50 6.00
N LEU A 150 -4.30 0.77 7.11
CA LEU A 150 -5.40 0.58 8.06
C LEU A 150 -4.98 1.05 9.45
N GLY A 151 -5.94 1.47 10.25
CA GLY A 151 -5.80 1.76 11.68
C GLY A 151 -6.91 1.10 12.51
N PRO A 152 -6.63 0.71 13.77
CA PRO A 152 -7.61 0.11 14.66
C PRO A 152 -8.69 1.12 15.07
N ALA A 153 -9.65 0.68 15.87
CA ALA A 153 -10.64 1.57 16.46
C ALA A 153 -9.95 2.66 17.30
N ALA A 154 -10.62 3.82 17.45
CA ALA A 154 -10.07 4.98 18.16
C ALA A 154 -9.71 4.70 19.64
N ASP A 155 -10.31 3.67 20.24
CA ASP A 155 -10.01 3.17 21.59
C ASP A 155 -8.85 2.15 21.63
N GLY A 156 -8.20 1.90 20.49
CA GLY A 156 -7.08 0.97 20.33
C GLY A 156 -7.48 -0.50 20.22
N ARG A 157 -8.79 -0.84 20.22
CA ARG A 157 -9.22 -2.22 20.05
C ARG A 157 -8.87 -2.75 18.66
N ALA A 158 -8.38 -3.99 18.65
CA ALA A 158 -8.12 -4.70 17.41
C ALA A 158 -9.43 -4.90 16.63
N VAL A 159 -9.37 -4.69 15.31
CA VAL A 159 -10.49 -4.89 14.40
C VAL A 159 -10.20 -6.10 13.53
N ARG A 160 -10.96 -7.18 13.70
CA ARG A 160 -10.78 -8.38 12.88
C ARG A 160 -11.35 -8.15 11.49
N PHE A 161 -10.73 -8.77 10.48
CA PHE A 161 -11.21 -8.69 9.11
C PHE A 161 -11.11 -10.04 8.40
N LEU A 162 -11.84 -10.15 7.30
CA LEU A 162 -11.81 -11.24 6.34
C LEU A 162 -11.63 -10.67 4.93
N VAL A 163 -10.58 -11.12 4.23
CA VAL A 163 -10.27 -10.79 2.85
C VAL A 163 -10.77 -11.87 1.91
N THR A 164 -11.31 -11.47 0.78
CA THR A 164 -11.59 -12.36 -0.36
C THR A 164 -11.04 -11.79 -1.66
N VAL A 165 -10.72 -12.68 -2.59
CA VAL A 165 -10.33 -12.39 -3.96
C VAL A 165 -11.31 -13.12 -4.87
N ASP A 166 -12.03 -12.37 -5.70
CA ASP A 166 -13.14 -12.84 -6.54
C ASP A 166 -14.18 -13.67 -5.74
N GLY A 167 -14.48 -13.20 -4.52
CA GLY A 167 -15.44 -13.83 -3.61
C GLY A 167 -14.96 -15.13 -2.96
N LYS A 168 -13.68 -15.48 -3.08
CA LYS A 168 -13.08 -16.69 -2.49
C LYS A 168 -11.95 -16.32 -1.53
N PRO A 169 -11.61 -17.20 -0.57
CA PRO A 169 -10.40 -17.03 0.23
C PRO A 169 -9.15 -16.92 -0.65
N PRO A 170 -8.13 -16.14 -0.24
CA PRO A 170 -6.94 -15.89 -1.05
C PRO A 170 -6.07 -17.13 -1.28
N GLY A 171 -6.13 -18.16 -0.40
CA GLY A 171 -5.30 -19.36 -0.53
C GLY A 171 -3.82 -18.99 -0.56
N ASP A 172 -3.06 -19.56 -1.50
CA ASP A 172 -1.63 -19.26 -1.69
C ASP A 172 -1.36 -17.79 -2.08
N SER A 173 -2.39 -17.03 -2.46
CA SER A 173 -2.27 -15.61 -2.79
C SER A 173 -2.43 -14.67 -1.59
N HIS A 174 -2.36 -15.20 -0.36
CA HIS A 174 -2.48 -14.40 0.85
C HIS A 174 -1.25 -13.48 1.03
N GLY A 175 -1.47 -12.27 1.53
CA GLY A 175 -0.38 -11.38 1.91
C GLY A 175 0.28 -11.75 3.25
N ALA A 176 1.33 -11.03 3.66
CA ALA A 176 2.00 -11.28 4.93
C ALA A 176 1.11 -11.03 6.16
N ASP A 177 0.08 -10.19 6.02
CA ASP A 177 -0.82 -9.78 7.10
C ASP A 177 -2.19 -10.47 7.05
N THR A 178 -2.31 -11.53 6.26
CA THR A 178 -3.57 -12.27 6.05
C THR A 178 -3.26 -13.75 5.92
N ASP A 179 -4.06 -14.61 6.54
CA ASP A 179 -3.91 -16.07 6.38
C ASP A 179 -4.52 -16.57 5.06
N ALA A 180 -4.29 -17.85 4.72
CA ALA A 180 -4.82 -18.47 3.50
C ALA A 180 -6.37 -18.49 3.43
N ALA A 181 -7.04 -18.41 4.58
CA ALA A 181 -8.50 -18.31 4.67
C ALA A 181 -9.00 -16.86 4.58
N GLY A 182 -8.10 -15.88 4.52
CA GLY A 182 -8.40 -14.45 4.40
C GLY A 182 -8.47 -13.72 5.74
N ASN A 183 -8.22 -14.36 6.89
CA ASN A 183 -8.38 -13.71 8.18
C ASN A 183 -7.16 -12.87 8.54
N GLY A 184 -7.43 -11.76 9.23
CA GLY A 184 -6.42 -10.94 9.86
C GLY A 184 -7.02 -9.97 10.89
N ALA A 185 -6.18 -9.12 11.46
CA ALA A 185 -6.62 -8.11 12.40
C ALA A 185 -5.82 -6.81 12.26
N VAL A 186 -6.52 -5.68 12.31
CA VAL A 186 -5.92 -4.36 12.42
C VAL A 186 -5.65 -4.08 13.88
N THR A 187 -4.39 -4.00 14.25
CA THR A 187 -3.92 -3.78 15.63
C THR A 187 -3.17 -2.47 15.79
N GLN A 188 -2.66 -1.90 14.70
CA GLN A 188 -1.89 -0.66 14.68
C GLN A 188 -2.11 0.08 13.37
N THR A 189 -1.86 1.39 13.36
CA THR A 189 -1.91 2.16 12.12
C THR A 189 -0.65 1.95 11.30
N ARG A 190 -0.74 1.15 10.23
CA ARG A 190 0.38 0.86 9.32
C ARG A 190 -0.11 0.38 7.95
N LEU A 191 0.83 0.11 7.05
CA LEU A 191 0.58 -0.60 5.81
C LEU A 191 0.39 -2.10 6.10
N TYR A 192 -0.71 -2.68 5.58
CA TYR A 192 -1.00 -4.11 5.64
C TYR A 192 -0.89 -4.72 4.25
N GLN A 193 -0.08 -5.77 4.06
CA GLN A 193 -0.02 -6.55 2.83
C GLN A 193 -1.09 -7.64 2.90
N LEU A 194 -2.17 -7.46 2.13
CA LEU A 194 -3.38 -8.29 2.23
C LEU A 194 -3.42 -9.39 1.16
N VAL A 195 -2.92 -9.09 -0.03
CA VAL A 195 -2.85 -10.04 -1.14
C VAL A 195 -1.46 -9.99 -1.76
N ARG A 196 -0.95 -11.17 -2.12
CA ARG A 196 0.23 -11.36 -2.97
C ARG A 196 -0.08 -12.49 -3.94
N GLN A 197 -0.49 -12.15 -5.16
CA GLN A 197 -0.93 -13.13 -6.16
C GLN A 197 0.14 -14.21 -6.41
N ALA A 198 -0.26 -15.48 -6.24
CA ALA A 198 0.57 -16.62 -6.59
C ALA A 198 0.43 -16.94 -8.08
N GLY A 199 1.55 -17.19 -8.75
CA GLY A 199 1.57 -17.56 -10.17
C GLY A 199 1.42 -16.36 -11.11
N LYS A 200 0.50 -16.45 -12.08
CA LYS A 200 0.32 -15.41 -13.11
C LYS A 200 -0.49 -14.25 -12.54
N VAL A 201 0.12 -13.07 -12.50
CA VAL A 201 -0.56 -11.83 -12.08
C VAL A 201 -1.66 -11.47 -13.08
N GLY A 202 -2.85 -11.18 -12.56
CA GLY A 202 -4.02 -10.80 -13.33
C GLY A 202 -4.90 -9.74 -12.64
N GLU A 203 -6.03 -9.46 -13.28
CA GLU A 203 -7.07 -8.59 -12.75
C GLU A 203 -8.00 -9.37 -11.82
N HIS A 204 -8.24 -8.82 -10.62
CA HIS A 204 -9.08 -9.45 -9.61
C HIS A 204 -9.93 -8.44 -8.84
N THR A 205 -11.03 -8.91 -8.27
CA THR A 205 -11.83 -8.14 -7.30
C THR A 205 -11.39 -8.51 -5.89
N PHE A 206 -10.82 -7.56 -5.18
CA PHE A 206 -10.51 -7.67 -3.77
C PHE A 206 -11.69 -7.14 -2.94
N GLU A 207 -12.02 -7.82 -1.84
CA GLU A 207 -12.90 -7.31 -0.80
C GLU A 207 -12.30 -7.58 0.58
N ILE A 208 -12.27 -6.56 1.44
CA ILE A 208 -11.99 -6.71 2.88
C ILE A 208 -13.25 -6.37 3.67
N ARG A 209 -13.76 -7.34 4.43
CA ARG A 209 -14.88 -7.18 5.36
C ARG A 209 -14.37 -7.12 6.79
N PHE A 210 -14.75 -6.08 7.54
CA PHE A 210 -14.39 -5.94 8.94
C PHE A 210 -15.48 -6.54 9.82
N LEU A 211 -15.08 -7.44 10.73
CA LEU A 211 -15.99 -8.16 11.62
C LEU A 211 -16.33 -7.35 12.88
N ASP A 212 -15.57 -6.30 13.15
CA ASP A 212 -15.75 -5.38 14.27
C ASP A 212 -15.88 -3.94 13.73
N PRO A 213 -16.59 -3.03 14.41
CA PRO A 213 -16.67 -1.62 14.00
C PRO A 213 -15.38 -0.86 14.32
N GLY A 214 -15.25 0.35 13.78
CA GLY A 214 -14.19 1.29 14.13
C GLY A 214 -12.94 1.25 13.24
N ALA A 215 -12.90 0.37 12.24
CA ALA A 215 -11.80 0.33 11.27
C ALA A 215 -11.56 1.71 10.65
N HIS A 216 -10.30 2.13 10.60
CA HIS A 216 -9.88 3.31 9.84
C HIS A 216 -9.16 2.86 8.57
N ALA A 217 -9.60 3.33 7.40
CA ALA A 217 -8.98 3.04 6.12
C ALA A 217 -8.52 4.34 5.43
N TYR A 218 -7.27 4.35 4.96
CA TYR A 218 -6.61 5.56 4.48
C TYR A 218 -6.31 5.52 2.98
N ALA A 219 -5.52 4.53 2.53
CA ALA A 219 -5.10 4.45 1.13
C ALA A 219 -4.71 3.02 0.72
N PHE A 220 -5.04 2.65 -0.52
CA PHE A 220 -4.55 1.45 -1.19
C PHE A 220 -3.21 1.75 -1.88
N THR A 221 -2.29 0.80 -1.80
CA THR A 221 -1.06 0.79 -2.60
C THR A 221 -0.83 -0.58 -3.22
N PHE A 222 -0.09 -0.63 -4.32
CA PHE A 222 0.05 -1.80 -5.17
C PHE A 222 1.53 -2.04 -5.51
N GLY A 223 1.89 -3.31 -5.72
CA GLY A 223 3.26 -3.73 -6.04
C GLY A 223 3.34 -5.02 -6.83
#